data_AF-A0A2V8M4N9-F1
#
_entry.id   AF-A0A2V8M4N9-F1
#
_cell.length_a   1.000
_cell.length_b   1.000
_cell.length_c   1.000
_cell.angle_alpha   90.00
_cell.angle_beta   90.00
_cell.angle_gamma   90.00
#
_symmetry.space_group_name_H-M   'P 1'
#
loop_
_entity.id
_entity.type
_entity.pdbx_description
1 polymer ?
#
loop_
_entity_poly.entity_id
_entity_poly.type
_entity_poly.pdbx_seq_one_letter_code
_entity_poly.pdbx_strand_id
1 'polypeptide(L)' 'ALMRQLVLGNQIVIGTVNASRKHFELAVADLDKAMKLANSPLQRIITHRFSYTRFDEALFHHAADEIKAVVEWA' A
#
# COMPACT_ATOMS: atom_id res chain seq x y z
N ALA A 1 15.84 -7.19 28.35
CA ALA A 1 16.44 -5.90 27.95
C ALA A 1 15.41 -4.94 27.35
N LEU A 2 14.59 -5.38 26.37
CA LEU A 2 13.62 -4.53 25.65
C LEU A 2 12.66 -3.73 26.54
N MET A 3 11.96 -4.37 27.48
CA MET A 3 10.99 -3.68 28.35
C MET A 3 11.63 -2.56 29.17
N ARG A 4 12.86 -2.75 29.65
CA ARG A 4 13.60 -1.72 30.38
C ARG A 4 13.92 -0.51 29.49
N GLN A 5 14.21 -0.73 28.20
CA GLN A 5 14.45 0.38 27.25
C GLN A 5 13.16 1.13 26.93
N LEU A 6 12.05 0.42 26.72
CA LEU A 6 10.75 1.05 26.48
C LEU A 6 10.35 1.97 27.64
N VAL A 7 10.54 1.51 28.88
CA VAL A 7 10.22 2.27 30.10
C VAL A 7 11.14 3.47 30.26
N LEU A 8 12.47 3.24 30.27
CA LEU A 8 13.43 4.33 30.52
C LEU A 8 13.46 5.36 29.37
N GLY A 9 13.14 4.93 28.15
CA GLY A 9 13.06 5.78 26.97
C GLY A 9 11.70 6.42 26.72
N ASN A 10 10.69 6.16 27.57
CA ASN A 10 9.31 6.62 27.39
C ASN A 10 8.76 6.29 25.99
N GLN A 11 9.08 5.11 25.47
CA GLN A 11 8.72 4.71 24.12
C GLN A 11 7.26 4.24 24.10
N ILE A 12 6.54 4.58 23.03
CA ILE A 12 5.14 4.23 22.85
C ILE A 12 5.04 3.06 21.87
N VAL A 13 4.19 2.09 22.19
CA VAL A 13 3.73 1.06 21.26
C VAL A 13 2.29 1.36 20.89
N ILE A 14 2.03 1.68 19.61
CA ILE A 14 0.70 2.03 19.11
C ILE A 14 0.24 0.97 18.11
N GLY A 15 -0.92 0.38 18.38
CA GLY A 15 -1.65 -0.40 17.38
C GLY A 15 -2.40 0.54 16.44
N THR A 16 -2.22 0.38 15.14
CA THR A 16 -2.93 1.15 14.11
C THR A 16 -3.60 0.16 13.17
N VAL A 17 -4.89 0.37 12.91
CA VAL A 17 -5.68 -0.50 12.03
C VAL A 17 -6.79 0.30 11.38
N ASN A 18 -7.01 0.06 10.09
CA ASN A 18 -8.04 0.69 9.26
C ASN A 18 -7.88 2.23 9.13
N ALA A 19 -8.77 2.85 8.37
CA ALA A 19 -8.78 4.28 8.11
C ALA A 19 -10.21 4.78 7.83
N SER A 20 -10.52 6.00 8.26
CA SER A 20 -11.77 6.69 7.91
C SER A 20 -11.75 7.29 6.50
N ARG A 21 -12.91 7.67 5.97
CA ARG A 21 -13.06 8.36 4.67
C ARG A 21 -12.06 9.51 4.45
N LYS A 22 -11.82 10.34 5.48
CA LYS A 22 -10.88 11.47 5.39
C LYS A 22 -9.48 11.03 4.99
N HIS A 23 -9.04 9.86 5.44
CA HIS A 23 -7.72 9.33 5.07
C HIS A 23 -7.67 8.90 3.60
N PHE A 24 -8.79 8.44 3.02
CA PHE A 24 -8.85 8.18 1.58
C PHE A 24 -8.78 9.46 0.76
N GLU A 25 -9.45 10.54 1.21
CA GLU A 25 -9.37 11.86 0.57
C GLU A 25 -7.93 12.40 0.59
N LEU A 26 -7.24 12.26 1.73
CA LEU A 26 -5.82 12.59 1.86
C LEU A 26 -4.94 11.73 0.96
N ALA A 27 -5.19 10.41 0.90
CA ALA A 27 -4.44 9.50 0.06
C ALA A 27 -4.54 9.87 -1.42
N VAL A 28 -5.73 10.24 -1.91
CA VAL A 28 -5.91 10.71 -3.31
C VAL A 28 -5.06 11.96 -3.57
N ALA A 29 -5.09 12.94 -2.67
CA ALA A 29 -4.30 14.17 -2.81
C ALA A 29 -2.79 13.90 -2.79
N ASP A 30 -2.34 12.96 -1.97
CA ASP A 30 -0.92 12.61 -1.86
C ASP A 30 -0.44 11.78 -3.06
N LEU A 31 -1.28 10.88 -3.58
CA LEU A 31 -1.00 10.16 -4.84
C LEU A 31 -0.86 11.13 -6.01
N ASP A 32 -1.73 12.14 -6.15
CA ASP A 32 -1.63 13.15 -7.20
C ASP A 32 -0.31 13.94 -7.12
N LYS A 33 0.07 14.38 -5.91
CA LYS A 33 1.37 15.06 -5.70
C LYS A 33 2.54 14.16 -6.07
N ALA A 34 2.51 12.90 -5.61
CA ALA A 34 3.59 11.96 -5.83
C ALA A 34 3.73 11.59 -7.32
N MET A 35 2.63 11.50 -8.08
CA MET A 35 2.66 11.25 -9.52
C MET A 35 3.34 12.36 -10.32
N LYS A 36 3.32 13.60 -9.82
CA LYS A 36 3.94 14.77 -10.47
C LYS A 36 5.46 14.86 -10.24
N LEU A 37 6.03 14.03 -9.35
CA LEU A 37 7.46 14.01 -9.13
C LEU A 37 8.20 13.42 -10.35
N ALA A 38 9.30 14.04 -10.76
CA ALA A 38 10.19 13.47 -11.77
C ALA A 38 10.72 12.11 -11.27
N ASN A 39 10.56 11.06 -12.09
CA ASN A 39 10.86 9.67 -11.74
C ASN A 39 10.03 9.11 -10.57
N SER A 40 8.75 9.46 -10.50
CA SER A 40 7.86 8.97 -9.44
C SER A 40 7.84 7.44 -9.38
N PRO A 41 8.12 6.83 -8.21
CA PRO A 41 8.03 5.38 -8.05
C PRO A 41 6.59 4.86 -8.23
N LEU A 42 5.58 5.73 -8.11
CA LEU A 42 4.18 5.34 -8.31
C LEU A 42 3.89 4.84 -9.72
N GLN A 43 4.69 5.21 -10.72
CA GLN A 43 4.53 4.69 -12.09
C GLN A 43 4.75 3.17 -12.17
N ARG A 44 5.44 2.58 -11.18
CA ARG A 44 5.77 1.14 -11.14
C ARG A 44 5.07 0.39 -10.01
N ILE A 45 4.16 1.04 -9.27
CA ILE A 45 3.53 0.42 -8.10
C ILE A 45 2.52 -0.66 -8.50
N ILE A 46 1.86 -0.50 -9.64
CA ILE A 46 1.03 -1.54 -10.24
C ILE A 46 1.95 -2.46 -11.02
N THR A 47 2.31 -3.58 -10.40
CA THR A 47 3.24 -4.57 -10.95
C THR A 47 2.55 -5.61 -11.83
N HIS A 48 1.30 -5.95 -11.51
CA HIS A 48 0.56 -7.03 -12.17
C HIS A 48 -0.83 -6.55 -12.60
N ARG A 49 -1.22 -6.89 -13.83
CA ARG A 49 -2.50 -6.54 -14.44
C ARG A 49 -3.15 -7.79 -15.02
N PHE A 50 -4.36 -8.07 -14.57
CA PHE A 50 -5.14 -9.22 -15.02
C PHE A 50 -6.44 -8.75 -15.64
N SER A 51 -6.88 -9.42 -16.70
CA SER A 51 -8.25 -9.21 -17.21
C SER A 51 -9.25 -9.72 -16.18
N TYR A 52 -10.44 -9.13 -16.11
CA TYR A 52 -11.52 -9.61 -15.23
C TYR A 52 -11.88 -11.09 -15.43
N THR A 53 -11.62 -11.68 -16.59
CA THR A 53 -11.83 -13.11 -16.84
C THR A 53 -10.79 -14.01 -16.17
N ARG A 54 -9.68 -13.44 -15.70
CA ARG A 54 -8.55 -14.11 -15.03
C ARG A 54 -8.35 -13.56 -13.62
N PHE A 55 -9.45 -13.19 -12.97
CA PHE A 55 -9.44 -12.60 -11.62
C PHE A 55 -8.88 -13.56 -10.57
N ASP A 56 -9.01 -14.87 -10.81
CA ASP A 56 -8.48 -15.94 -9.97
C ASP A 56 -6.95 -15.90 -9.88
N GLU A 57 -6.25 -15.58 -10.98
CA GLU A 57 -4.81 -15.36 -10.97
C GLU A 57 -4.43 -14.25 -9.97
N ALA A 58 -5.17 -13.14 -9.97
CA ALA A 58 -4.92 -12.00 -9.06
C ALA A 58 -5.21 -12.30 -7.58
N LEU A 59 -6.07 -13.28 -7.28
CA LEU A 59 -6.51 -13.59 -5.91
C LEU A 59 -5.78 -14.77 -5.27
N PHE A 60 -5.31 -15.73 -6.08
CA PHE A 60 -4.78 -17.00 -5.59
C PHE A 60 -3.32 -17.25 -6.00
N HIS A 61 -2.77 -16.48 -6.94
CA HIS A 61 -1.42 -16.69 -7.48
C HIS A 61 -0.58 -15.41 -7.42
N HIS A 62 0.19 -15.26 -6.34
CA HIS A 62 1.04 -14.09 -6.12
C HIS A 62 2.49 -14.37 -6.54
N ALA A 63 3.02 -13.52 -7.43
CA ALA A 63 4.44 -13.54 -7.78
C ALA A 63 5.30 -12.98 -6.64
N ALA A 64 6.57 -13.40 -6.55
CA ALA A 64 7.46 -12.98 -5.47
C ALA A 64 7.81 -11.49 -5.48
N ASP A 65 7.65 -10.82 -6.62
CA ASP A 65 7.88 -9.39 -6.84
C ASP A 65 6.59 -8.56 -6.88
N GLU A 66 5.44 -9.15 -6.52
CA GLU A 66 4.15 -8.46 -6.53
C GLU A 66 4.07 -7.36 -5.46
N ILE A 67 3.80 -6.13 -5.90
CA ILE A 67 3.47 -4.99 -5.02
C ILE A 67 1.96 -4.75 -5.03
N LYS A 68 1.38 -4.62 -6.23
CA LYS A 68 -0.06 -4.43 -6.42
C LYS A 68 -0.51 -5.10 -7.71
N ALA A 69 -1.36 -6.12 -7.57
CA ALA A 69 -2.17 -6.65 -8.65
C ALA A 69 -3.46 -5.83 -8.81
N VAL A 70 -3.86 -5.58 -10.06
CA VAL A 70 -5.14 -4.98 -10.42
C VAL A 70 -5.90 -5.86 -11.40
N VAL A 71 -7.22 -5.85 -11.29
CA VAL A 71 -8.13 -6.47 -12.24
C VAL A 71 -8.72 -5.39 -13.12
N GLU A 72 -8.52 -5.53 -14.42
CA GLU A 72 -9.01 -4.60 -15.44
C GLU A 72 -10.36 -5.07 -15.98
N TRP A 73 -11.34 -4.19 -15.83
CA TRP A 73 -12.69 -4.36 -16.34
C TRP A 73 -12.79 -3.58 -17.66
N ALA A 74 -13.16 -4.26 -18.75
CA ALA A 74 -13.29 -3.65 -20.07
C ALA A 74 -14.47 -2.66 -20.13
#